data_AF-A0A6P1J593-F1
#
_entry.id   AF-A0A6P1J593-F1
#
_cell.length_a   1.000
_cell.length_b   1.000
_cell.length_c   1.000
_cell.angle_alpha   90.00
_cell.angle_beta   90.00
_cell.angle_gamma   90.00
#
_symmetry.space_group_name_H-M   'P 1'
#
loop_
_entity.id
_entity.type
_entity.pdbx_description
1 polymer ?
#
loop_
_entity_poly.entity_id
_entity_poly.type
_entity_poly.pdbx_seq_one_letter_code
_entity_poly.pdbx_strand_id
1 'polypeptide(L)'
;MPEHDDGYEPESIESALSQQVTRHGVSVSIQIYGDGNGKWILEVVDAENTSHVWDDPFESDGDALAEAMRALEEETLEFWGAAAERPMN
;
A
#
# COMPACT_ATOMS: atom_id res chain seq x y z
N MET A 1 -7.15 15.74 31.68
CA MET A 1 -6.81 16.72 30.64
C MET A 1 -7.41 16.21 29.33
N PRO A 2 -7.96 17.09 28.49
CA PRO A 2 -8.61 16.74 27.20
C PRO A 2 -7.57 16.16 26.22
N GLU A 3 -7.92 15.14 25.45
CA GLU A 3 -8.38 15.20 24.04
C GLU A 3 -7.25 15.54 23.06
N HIS A 4 -6.95 14.56 22.19
CA HIS A 4 -6.21 14.68 20.94
C HIS A 4 -4.85 15.42 21.05
N ASP A 5 -3.81 14.64 21.37
CA ASP A 5 -2.51 14.90 20.77
C ASP A 5 -2.67 14.50 19.30
N ASP A 6 -3.27 15.39 18.49
CA ASP A 6 -3.18 15.32 17.04
C ASP A 6 -1.70 15.54 16.72
N GLY A 7 -0.97 14.42 16.83
CA GLY A 7 0.39 14.29 16.36
C GLY A 7 0.41 14.85 14.97
N TYR A 8 1.19 15.89 14.78
CA TYR A 8 1.49 16.49 13.50
C TYR A 8 2.28 15.45 12.71
N GLU A 9 1.58 14.41 12.22
CA GLU A 9 2.03 13.60 11.12
C GLU A 9 2.24 14.62 9.99
N PRO A 10 3.45 14.67 9.38
CA PRO A 10 3.70 15.61 8.29
C PRO A 10 2.54 15.47 7.31
N GLU A 11 1.96 16.59 6.82
CA GLU A 11 0.82 16.65 5.86
C GLU A 11 1.09 15.79 4.61
N SER A 12 1.07 14.47 4.79
CA SER A 12 1.24 13.45 3.79
C SER A 12 -0.14 13.36 3.20
N ILE A 13 -0.32 13.98 2.04
CA ILE A 13 -1.63 14.08 1.43
C ILE A 13 -2.02 12.67 1.01
N GLU A 14 -2.93 12.04 1.75
CA GLU A 14 -3.49 10.76 1.33
C GLU A 14 -4.33 10.97 0.08
N SER A 15 -4.03 10.21 -0.98
CA SER A 15 -4.88 10.22 -2.17
C SER A 15 -6.23 9.59 -1.86
N ALA A 16 -7.28 10.09 -2.49
CA ALA A 16 -8.59 9.43 -2.54
C ALA A 16 -8.56 8.07 -3.28
N LEU A 17 -7.47 7.74 -3.98
CA LEU A 17 -7.23 6.45 -4.61
C LEU A 17 -6.69 5.38 -3.65
N SER A 18 -6.29 5.77 -2.44
CA SER A 18 -5.93 4.83 -1.38
C SER A 18 -7.13 3.95 -1.06
N GLN A 19 -6.97 2.63 -1.25
CA GLN A 19 -8.05 1.67 -1.08
C GLN A 19 -7.52 0.30 -0.68
N GLN A 20 -8.35 -0.45 0.01
CA GLN A 20 -8.08 -1.85 0.30
C GLN A 20 -8.66 -2.74 -0.80
N VAL A 21 -7.81 -3.60 -1.36
CA VAL A 21 -8.16 -4.54 -2.43
C VAL A 21 -8.00 -5.96 -1.93
N THR A 22 -9.05 -6.77 -2.03
CA THR A 22 -8.97 -8.21 -1.75
C THR A 22 -9.01 -8.99 -3.06
N ARG A 23 -7.96 -9.74 -3.36
CA ARG A 23 -7.82 -10.58 -4.56
C ARG A 23 -7.41 -12.00 -4.18
N HIS A 24 -8.16 -12.99 -4.67
CA HIS A 24 -7.87 -14.41 -4.48
C HIS A 24 -7.68 -14.86 -3.00
N GLY A 25 -8.28 -14.14 -2.05
CA GLY A 25 -8.15 -14.42 -0.61
C GLY A 25 -7.03 -13.65 0.10
N VAL A 26 -6.17 -12.96 -0.65
CA VAL A 26 -5.19 -12.02 -0.11
C VAL A 26 -5.82 -10.63 -0.06
N SER A 27 -5.76 -9.98 1.10
CA SER A 27 -6.19 -8.59 1.26
C SER A 27 -4.96 -7.70 1.31
N VAL A 28 -4.87 -6.75 0.40
CA VAL A 28 -3.81 -5.75 0.37
C VAL A 28 -4.40 -4.36 0.55
N SER A 29 -3.69 -3.49 1.24
CA SER A 29 -4.03 -2.09 1.47
C SER A 29 -3.11 -1.24 0.62
N ILE A 30 -3.69 -0.60 -0.40
CA ILE A 30 -2.97 0.33 -1.26
C ILE A 30 -3.06 1.70 -0.60
N GLN A 31 -1.94 2.21 -0.13
CA GLN A 31 -1.78 3.54 0.45
C GLN A 31 -0.95 4.39 -0.51
N ILE A 32 -1.50 5.54 -0.90
CA ILE A 32 -0.85 6.46 -1.81
C ILE A 32 -0.75 7.80 -1.10
N TYR A 33 0.47 8.27 -0.85
CA TYR A 33 0.73 9.51 -0.12
C TYR A 33 1.57 10.48 -0.95
N GLY A 34 1.15 11.74 -0.94
CA GLY A 34 1.89 12.82 -1.56
C GLY A 34 3.06 13.26 -0.69
N ASP A 35 4.26 13.32 -1.27
CA ASP A 35 5.48 13.86 -0.63
C ASP A 35 5.46 15.40 -0.48
N GLY A 36 4.41 16.06 -0.99
CA GLY A 36 4.27 17.52 -0.96
C GLY A 36 5.00 18.25 -2.09
N ASN A 37 5.90 17.58 -2.82
CA ASN A 37 6.54 18.12 -4.03
C ASN A 37 5.76 17.85 -5.33
N GLY A 38 4.49 17.42 -5.23
CA GLY A 38 3.69 16.96 -6.38
C GLY A 38 4.10 15.58 -6.88
N LYS A 39 4.76 14.80 -6.02
CA LYS A 39 5.13 13.41 -6.24
C LYS A 39 4.37 12.52 -5.27
N TRP A 40 4.08 11.31 -5.71
CA TRP A 40 3.25 10.35 -5.00
C TRP A 40 4.05 9.09 -4.71
N ILE A 41 4.08 8.71 -3.45
CA ILE A 41 4.69 7.46 -3.01
C ILE A 41 3.58 6.44 -2.90
N LEU A 42 3.88 5.24 -3.38
CA LEU A 42 3.02 4.08 -3.30
C LEU A 42 3.53 3.16 -2.21
N GLU A 43 2.62 2.75 -1.34
CA GLU A 43 2.84 1.70 -0.37
C GLU A 43 1.71 0.69 -0.47
N VAL A 44 2.05 -0.59 -0.53
CA VAL A 44 1.08 -1.67 -0.52
C VAL A 44 1.38 -2.56 0.67
N VAL A 45 0.44 -2.65 1.59
CA VAL A 45 0.55 -3.50 2.77
C VAL A 45 -0.32 -4.74 2.58
N ASP A 46 0.27 -5.92 2.54
CA ASP A 46 -0.53 -7.15 2.39
C ASP A 46 -1.11 -7.67 3.72
N ALA A 47 -1.80 -8.81 3.63
CA ALA A 47 -2.50 -9.43 4.74
C ALA A 47 -1.56 -9.89 5.86
N GLU A 48 -0.30 -10.18 5.54
CA GLU A 48 0.74 -10.54 6.50
C GLU A 48 1.37 -9.31 7.17
N ASN A 49 0.86 -8.09 6.89
CA ASN A 49 1.45 -6.81 7.31
C ASN A 49 2.85 -6.58 6.73
N THR A 50 3.17 -7.19 5.57
CA THR A 50 4.38 -6.83 4.85
C THR A 50 4.10 -5.58 4.03
N SER A 51 4.89 -4.52 4.26
CA SER A 51 4.78 -3.27 3.52
C SER A 51 5.75 -3.26 2.34
N HIS A 52 5.20 -3.08 1.15
CA HIS A 52 5.92 -2.85 -0.09
C HIS A 52 5.85 -1.37 -0.41
N VAL A 53 6.94 -0.65 -0.19
CA VAL A 53 7.06 0.76 -0.57
C VAL A 53 7.86 0.84 -1.86
N TRP A 54 7.36 1.62 -2.81
CA TRP A 54 8.08 1.90 -4.05
C TRP A 54 9.09 3.02 -3.83
N ASP A 55 10.33 2.80 -4.28
CA ASP A 55 11.42 3.78 -4.17
C ASP A 55 11.28 4.93 -5.17
N ASP A 56 10.69 4.66 -6.35
CA ASP A 56 10.43 5.65 -7.38
C ASP A 56 9.05 6.29 -7.19
N PRO A 57 8.97 7.61 -6.95
CA PRO A 57 7.70 8.26 -6.72
C PRO A 57 7.02 8.65 -8.04
N PHE A 58 5.71 8.46 -8.09
CA PHE A 58 4.87 8.69 -9.25
C PHE A 58 4.51 10.17 -9.42
N GLU A 59 4.21 10.56 -10.65
CA GLU A 59 3.75 11.92 -10.96
C GLU A 59 2.28 12.15 -10.61
N SER A 60 1.51 11.08 -10.50
CA SER A 60 0.09 11.10 -10.18
C SER A 60 -0.27 9.87 -9.36
N ASP A 61 -1.22 10.02 -8.46
CA ASP A 61 -1.79 8.94 -7.67
C ASP A 61 -2.43 7.86 -8.55
N GLY A 62 -2.92 8.22 -9.74
CA GLY A 62 -3.43 7.27 -10.73
C GLY A 62 -2.37 6.31 -11.28
N ASP A 63 -1.16 6.82 -11.56
CA ASP A 63 -0.03 5.99 -12.00
C ASP A 63 0.44 5.07 -10.86
N ALA A 64 0.50 5.59 -9.64
CA ALA A 64 0.78 4.78 -8.44
C ALA A 64 -0.24 3.63 -8.31
N LEU A 65 -1.55 3.92 -8.36
CA LEU A 65 -2.57 2.89 -8.27
C LEU A 65 -2.46 1.86 -9.41
N ALA A 66 -2.17 2.31 -10.64
CA ALA A 66 -2.00 1.43 -11.78
C ALA A 66 -0.79 0.50 -11.63
N GLU A 67 0.31 0.98 -11.07
CA GLU A 67 1.48 0.14 -10.75
C GLU A 67 1.17 -0.86 -9.64
N ALA A 68 0.47 -0.43 -8.58
CA ALA A 68 0.01 -1.33 -7.52
C ALA A 68 -0.85 -2.47 -8.07
N MET A 69 -1.83 -2.14 -8.92
CA MET A 69 -2.69 -3.12 -9.57
C MET A 69 -1.91 -4.06 -10.48
N ARG A 70 -0.96 -3.53 -11.27
CA ARG A 70 -0.09 -4.36 -12.11
C ARG A 70 0.78 -5.30 -11.30
N ALA A 71 1.40 -4.84 -10.22
CA ALA A 71 2.19 -5.68 -9.33
C ALA A 71 1.33 -6.78 -8.67
N LEU A 72 0.08 -6.47 -8.33
CA LEU A 72 -0.88 -7.48 -7.84
C LEU A 72 -1.32 -8.49 -8.91
N GLU A 73 -1.27 -8.13 -10.19
CA GLU A 73 -1.60 -9.01 -11.31
C GLU A 73 -0.40 -9.82 -11.81
N GLU A 74 0.80 -9.22 -11.82
CA GLU A 74 2.04 -9.84 -12.32
C GLU A 74 2.73 -10.70 -11.26
N GLU A 75 2.73 -10.28 -9.99
CA GLU A 75 3.34 -11.06 -8.93
C GLU A 75 2.39 -12.16 -8.45
N THR A 76 2.95 -13.34 -8.23
CA THR A 76 2.17 -14.47 -7.74
C THR A 76 1.66 -14.17 -6.34
N LEU A 77 0.54 -14.75 -5.95
CA LEU A 77 0.02 -14.62 -4.58
C LEU A 77 1.08 -15.01 -3.54
N GLU A 78 2.04 -15.88 -3.90
CA GLU A 78 3.19 -16.22 -3.05
C GLU A 78 4.04 -15.00 -2.65
N PHE A 79 4.16 -14.00 -3.53
CA PHE A 79 4.86 -12.76 -3.22
C PHE A 79 4.06 -11.87 -2.28
N TRP A 80 2.73 -11.78 -2.49
CA TRP A 80 1.80 -11.01 -1.65
C TRP A 80 1.32 -11.76 -0.39
N GLY A 81 2.08 -12.76 0.06
CA GLY A 81 1.84 -13.45 1.33
C GLY A 81 0.86 -14.62 1.32
N ALA A 82 0.54 -15.20 0.16
CA ALA A 82 -0.16 -16.49 0.08
C ALA A 82 0.78 -17.71 0.12
N ALA A 83 2.10 -17.51 0.24
CA ALA A 83 3.05 -18.60 0.38
C ALA A 83 3.09 -19.14 1.82
N ALA A 84 2.14 -20.03 2.08
CA ALA A 84 2.27 -21.16 2.99
C ALA A 84 2.22 -20.90 4.50
N GLU A 85 1.01 -21.08 5.04
CA GLU A 85 0.83 -22.03 6.15
C GLU A 85 1.38 -23.40 5.70
N ARG A 86 2.69 -23.60 5.84
CA ARG A 86 3.31 -24.92 5.75
C ARG A 86 2.90 -25.67 7.02
N PRO A 87 2.05 -26.72 6.97
CA PRO A 87 1.89 -27.58 8.13
C PRO A 87 3.23 -28.29 8.34
N MET A 88 3.96 -27.90 9.38
CA MET A 88 5.07 -28.69 9.91
C MET A 88 4.45 -29.95 10.53
N ASN A 89 4.33 -31.01 9.73
CA ASN A 89 3.95 -32.35 10.20
C ASN A 89 5.16 -33.28 10.18
#